data_AF-A0A1I7X8K4-F1
#
_entry.id   AF-A0A1I7X8K4-F1
#
_cell.length_a   1.000
_cell.length_b   1.000
_cell.length_c   1.000
_cell.angle_alpha   90.00
_cell.angle_beta   90.00
_cell.angle_gamma   90.00
#
_symmetry.space_group_name_H-M   'P 1'
#
loop_
_entity.id
_entity.type
_entity.pdbx_description
1 polymer ?
#
loop_
_entity_poly.entity_id
_entity_poly.type
_entity_poly.pdbx_seq_one_letter_code
_entity_poly.pdbx_strand_id
1 'polypeptide(L)'
;MEYGTIIKFAEFYNFTFEGLEIWVVLISAKRDSGNERMNMSTELLNEIERLDHFVQNLTVVCKDETIRFKDTQGAQINYLFNWYKFAYYWSDYVADINLTFPVASAMGHKFFLGSHFFGVNKHKDTERGPIETMEHVTLWYMSQANNFTQKKRLEAIQMKLFQLSKEDQFSDILSFEMYGDQVANAEMLRGTLYTIKLFLIGVVMMVIFMLFMYFKLTYLFIIQYLNVF
;
A
#
# COMPACT_ATOMS: atom_id res chain seq x y z
N MET A 1 -7.22 12.30 10.49
CA MET A 1 -6.82 11.31 11.52
C MET A 1 -6.96 9.90 10.97
N GLU A 2 -6.50 9.64 9.73
CA GLU A 2 -7.01 8.50 8.92
C GLU A 2 -5.93 7.67 8.20
N TYR A 3 -4.66 8.10 8.18
CA TYR A 3 -3.56 7.31 7.59
C TYR A 3 -3.26 6.02 8.38
N GLY A 4 -3.43 6.03 9.71
CA GLY A 4 -3.10 4.88 10.57
C GLY A 4 -4.09 3.72 10.51
N THR A 5 -5.30 3.93 9.99
CA THR A 5 -6.35 2.89 9.92
C THR A 5 -6.19 2.05 8.65
N ILE A 6 -5.73 2.66 7.56
CA ILE A 6 -5.56 2.02 6.25
C ILE A 6 -4.34 1.10 6.25
N ILE A 7 -3.22 1.53 6.84
CA ILE A 7 -2.03 0.69 7.02
C ILE A 7 -2.41 -0.58 7.79
N LYS A 8 -3.16 -0.45 8.89
CA LYS A 8 -3.64 -1.59 9.69
C LYS A 8 -4.58 -2.52 8.92
N PHE A 9 -5.40 -1.98 8.01
CA PHE A 9 -6.30 -2.78 7.19
C PHE A 9 -5.52 -3.59 6.16
N ALA A 10 -4.61 -2.96 5.41
CA ALA A 10 -3.82 -3.66 4.40
C ALA A 10 -2.84 -4.67 5.03
N GLU A 11 -2.24 -4.35 6.19
CA GLU A 11 -1.45 -5.30 6.99
C GLU A 11 -2.26 -6.51 7.46
N PHE A 12 -3.54 -6.36 7.76
CA PHE A 12 -4.40 -7.45 8.25
C PHE A 12 -4.68 -8.52 7.17
N TYR A 13 -4.72 -8.16 5.89
CA TYR A 13 -5.03 -9.09 4.80
C TYR A 13 -3.80 -9.63 4.06
N ASN A 14 -2.60 -9.17 4.40
CA ASN A 14 -1.39 -9.81 3.91
C ASN A 14 -1.26 -11.18 4.59
N PHE A 15 -1.29 -12.23 3.79
CA PHE A 15 -1.22 -13.61 4.27
C PHE A 15 -0.18 -14.37 3.44
N THR A 16 0.83 -14.90 4.13
CA THR A 16 1.80 -15.82 3.55
C THR A 16 1.64 -17.20 4.19
N PHE A 17 1.29 -18.21 3.39
CA PHE A 17 1.16 -19.59 3.84
C PHE A 17 1.66 -20.57 2.79
N GLU A 18 2.60 -21.44 3.17
CA GLU A 18 3.19 -22.46 2.29
C GLU A 18 3.71 -21.94 0.94
N GLY A 19 4.22 -20.70 0.91
CA GLY A 19 4.74 -20.06 -0.30
C GLY A 19 3.67 -19.36 -1.15
N LEU A 20 2.39 -19.44 -0.78
CA LEU A 20 1.36 -18.54 -1.28
C LEU A 20 1.51 -17.18 -0.59
N GLU A 21 1.59 -16.10 -1.36
CA GLU A 21 1.60 -14.73 -0.85
C GLU A 21 0.42 -13.95 -1.44
N ILE A 22 -0.41 -13.36 -0.57
CA ILE A 22 -1.46 -12.42 -0.97
C ILE A 22 -0.97 -11.01 -0.68
N TRP A 23 -1.11 -10.14 -1.67
CA TRP A 23 -0.75 -8.73 -1.57
C TRP A 23 -1.77 -7.88 -2.33
N VAL A 24 -1.82 -6.59 -2.01
CA VAL A 24 -2.89 -5.70 -2.46
C VAL A 24 -2.34 -4.40 -3.06
N VAL A 25 -2.97 -3.97 -4.14
CA VAL A 25 -2.84 -2.60 -4.64
C VAL A 25 -4.07 -1.83 -4.20
N LEU A 26 -3.85 -0.84 -3.34
CA LEU A 26 -4.87 0.09 -2.89
C LEU A 26 -4.88 1.31 -3.81
N ILE A 27 -6.05 1.68 -4.30
CA ILE A 27 -6.26 2.77 -5.24
C ILE A 27 -7.08 3.83 -4.53
N SER A 28 -6.66 5.08 -4.64
CA SER A 28 -7.34 6.25 -4.07
C SER A 28 -7.46 7.35 -5.11
N ALA A 29 -8.23 8.39 -4.77
CA ALA A 29 -8.16 9.65 -5.50
C ALA A 29 -6.72 10.17 -5.56
N LYS A 30 -6.42 10.94 -6.60
CA LYS A 30 -5.08 11.52 -6.82
C LYS A 30 -4.61 12.28 -5.58
N ARG A 31 -3.43 11.97 -5.05
CA ARG A 31 -2.91 12.58 -3.80
C ARG A 31 -2.89 14.11 -3.84
N ASP A 32 -2.49 14.69 -4.96
CA ASP A 32 -2.38 16.15 -5.14
C ASP A 32 -3.72 16.84 -5.38
N SER A 33 -4.81 16.09 -5.59
CA SER A 33 -6.13 16.69 -5.84
C SER A 33 -6.79 17.26 -4.58
N GLY A 34 -6.31 16.88 -3.39
CA GLY A 34 -6.96 17.21 -2.11
C GLY A 34 -8.31 16.53 -1.89
N ASN A 35 -8.76 15.70 -2.85
CA ASN A 35 -9.97 14.89 -2.70
C ASN A 35 -9.62 13.56 -2.04
N GLU A 36 -10.36 13.20 -1.00
CA GLU A 36 -10.26 11.88 -0.35
C GLU A 36 -11.19 10.84 -0.99
N ARG A 37 -12.03 11.27 -1.94
CA ARG A 37 -13.11 10.46 -2.52
C ARG A 37 -13.03 10.45 -4.04
N MET A 38 -13.33 9.29 -4.61
CA MET A 38 -13.50 9.07 -6.03
C MET A 38 -14.97 8.91 -6.36
N ASN A 39 -15.42 9.56 -7.43
CA ASN A 39 -16.76 9.39 -7.95
C ASN A 39 -16.79 8.17 -8.87
N MET A 40 -17.81 7.32 -8.72
CA MET A 40 -18.01 6.19 -9.61
C MET A 40 -18.26 6.68 -11.03
N SER A 41 -17.40 6.26 -11.96
CA SER A 41 -17.52 6.60 -13.37
C SER A 41 -16.88 5.53 -14.24
N THR A 42 -17.30 5.51 -15.50
CA THR A 42 -16.74 4.63 -16.53
C THR A 42 -15.24 4.88 -16.74
N GLU A 43 -14.82 6.15 -16.71
CA GLU A 43 -13.43 6.56 -16.82
C GLU A 43 -12.59 5.98 -15.67
N LEU A 44 -13.08 6.08 -14.44
CA LEU A 44 -12.40 5.54 -13.27
C LEU A 44 -12.25 4.02 -13.34
N LEU A 45 -13.31 3.29 -13.72
CA LEU A 45 -13.25 1.83 -13.85
C LEU A 45 -12.28 1.38 -14.95
N ASN A 46 -12.18 2.13 -16.05
CA ASN A 46 -11.22 1.85 -17.11
C ASN A 46 -9.78 2.13 -16.66
N GLU A 47 -9.57 3.19 -15.88
CA GLU A 47 -8.24 3.52 -15.37
C GLU A 47 -7.74 2.50 -14.34
N ILE A 48 -8.64 1.97 -13.51
CA ILE A 48 -8.34 0.87 -12.59
C ILE A 48 -7.98 -0.41 -13.37
N GLU A 49 -8.71 -0.74 -14.44
CA GLU A 49 -8.34 -1.88 -15.30
C GLU A 49 -6.99 -1.65 -16.00
N ARG A 50 -6.71 -0.42 -16.45
CA ARG A 50 -5.38 -0.07 -17.01
C ARG A 50 -4.28 -0.33 -15.99
N LEU A 51 -4.52 -0.03 -14.71
CA LEU A 51 -3.60 -0.34 -13.62
C LEU A 51 -3.45 -1.85 -13.40
N ASP A 52 -4.55 -2.63 -13.39
CA ASP A 52 -4.49 -4.10 -13.29
C ASP A 52 -3.64 -4.70 -14.42
N HIS A 53 -3.86 -4.26 -15.66
CA HIS A 53 -3.05 -4.69 -16.80
C HIS A 53 -1.59 -4.25 -16.71
N PHE A 54 -1.32 -3.05 -16.19
CA PHE A 54 0.03 -2.58 -15.95
C PHE A 54 0.76 -3.48 -14.95
N VAL A 55 0.13 -3.80 -13.82
CA VAL A 55 0.68 -4.69 -12.80
C VAL A 55 0.90 -6.10 -13.37
N GLN A 56 -0.07 -6.63 -14.10
CA GLN A 56 0.02 -7.97 -14.71
C GLN A 56 1.15 -8.09 -15.73
N ASN A 57 1.49 -7.00 -16.42
CA ASN A 57 2.55 -6.97 -17.43
C ASN A 57 3.88 -6.40 -16.90
N LEU A 58 3.99 -6.16 -15.59
CA LEU A 58 5.20 -5.61 -14.99
C LEU A 58 6.39 -6.55 -15.17
N THR A 59 7.51 -5.98 -15.61
CA THR A 59 8.78 -6.69 -15.78
C THR A 59 9.90 -5.99 -15.01
N VAL A 60 10.71 -6.75 -14.29
CA VAL A 60 11.82 -6.25 -13.50
C VAL A 60 13.10 -7.00 -13.88
N VAL A 61 14.19 -6.27 -14.08
CA VAL A 61 15.51 -6.86 -14.29
C VAL A 61 16.18 -7.08 -12.94
N CYS A 62 16.54 -8.32 -12.62
CA CYS A 62 17.28 -8.67 -11.40
C CYS A 62 18.42 -9.60 -11.76
N LYS A 63 19.67 -9.20 -11.50
CA LYS A 63 20.88 -9.99 -11.75
C LYS A 63 20.95 -10.55 -13.19
N ASP A 64 20.74 -9.66 -14.17
CA ASP A 64 20.76 -9.95 -15.61
C ASP A 64 19.63 -10.88 -16.11
N GLU A 65 18.66 -11.22 -15.27
CA GLU A 65 17.43 -11.92 -15.65
C GLU A 65 16.24 -10.95 -15.68
N THR A 66 15.44 -11.00 -16.75
CA THR A 66 14.14 -10.31 -16.82
C THR A 66 13.08 -11.19 -16.20
N ILE A 67 12.50 -10.71 -15.10
CA ILE A 67 11.43 -11.38 -14.37
C ILE A 67 10.11 -10.70 -14.72
N ARG A 68 9.10 -11.47 -15.13
CA ARG A 68 7.76 -10.95 -15.36
C ARG A 68 6.86 -11.35 -14.21
N PHE A 69 5.93 -10.49 -13.82
CA PHE A 69 5.00 -10.82 -12.75
C PHE A 69 4.16 -12.08 -13.06
N LYS A 70 3.79 -12.28 -14.33
CA LYS A 70 3.10 -13.51 -14.78
C LYS A 70 3.83 -14.79 -14.42
N ASP A 71 5.17 -14.77 -14.36
CA ASP A 71 5.97 -15.95 -14.02
C ASP A 71 5.93 -16.26 -12.50
N THR A 72 5.41 -15.34 -11.69
CA THR A 72 5.21 -15.48 -10.23
C THR A 72 3.74 -15.50 -9.82
N GLN A 73 2.82 -15.40 -10.78
CA GLN A 73 1.39 -15.30 -10.53
C GLN A 73 0.81 -16.65 -10.08
N GLY A 74 0.01 -16.61 -9.01
CA GLY A 74 -0.85 -17.71 -8.57
C GLY A 74 -2.22 -17.62 -9.25
N ALA A 75 -3.26 -17.42 -8.45
CA ALA A 75 -4.63 -17.26 -8.95
C ALA A 75 -4.97 -15.79 -9.30
N GLN A 76 -5.86 -15.60 -10.27
CA GLN A 76 -6.44 -14.28 -10.58
C GLN A 76 -7.67 -14.03 -9.69
N ILE A 77 -7.56 -13.08 -8.76
CA ILE A 77 -8.62 -12.80 -7.75
C ILE A 77 -9.47 -11.58 -8.15
N ASN A 78 -8.95 -10.71 -9.03
CA ASN A 78 -9.64 -9.51 -9.52
C ASN A 78 -10.83 -9.80 -10.48
N TYR A 79 -11.24 -11.07 -10.64
CA TYR A 79 -12.40 -11.42 -11.45
C TYR A 79 -13.67 -10.71 -10.98
N LEU A 80 -13.79 -10.46 -9.67
CA LEU A 80 -14.94 -9.77 -9.09
C LEU A 80 -15.02 -8.31 -9.57
N PHE A 81 -13.89 -7.61 -9.58
CA PHE A 81 -13.81 -6.24 -10.10
C PHE A 81 -14.21 -6.22 -11.59
N ASN A 82 -13.68 -7.15 -12.39
CA ASN A 82 -14.01 -7.25 -13.81
C ASN A 82 -15.51 -7.54 -14.05
N TRP A 83 -16.11 -8.40 -13.22
CA TRP A 83 -17.54 -8.66 -13.25
C TRP A 83 -18.37 -7.44 -12.86
N TYR A 84 -17.97 -6.71 -11.82
CA TYR A 84 -18.64 -5.47 -11.42
C TYR A 84 -18.57 -4.44 -12.54
N LYS A 85 -17.39 -4.22 -13.13
CA LYS A 85 -17.20 -3.33 -14.27
C LYS A 85 -18.11 -3.72 -15.43
N PHE A 86 -18.11 -5.00 -15.82
CA PHE A 86 -19.02 -5.51 -16.85
C PHE A 86 -20.47 -5.19 -16.51
N ALA A 87 -20.93 -5.54 -15.31
CA ALA A 87 -22.30 -5.30 -14.89
C ALA A 87 -22.65 -3.79 -14.86
N TYR A 88 -21.69 -2.92 -14.52
CA TYR A 88 -21.85 -1.46 -14.56
C TYR A 88 -22.06 -0.93 -15.98
N TYR A 89 -21.37 -1.48 -16.98
CA TYR A 89 -21.60 -1.10 -18.38
C TYR A 89 -22.95 -1.56 -18.93
N TRP A 90 -23.43 -2.71 -18.46
CA TRP A 90 -24.65 -3.34 -18.98
C TRP A 90 -25.90 -3.07 -18.14
N SER A 91 -25.78 -2.39 -17.00
CA SER A 91 -26.90 -2.15 -16.07
C SER A 91 -28.05 -1.40 -16.73
N ASP A 92 -27.75 -0.51 -17.67
CA ASP A 92 -28.76 0.28 -18.37
C ASP A 92 -29.50 -0.53 -19.45
N TYR A 93 -28.95 -1.68 -19.84
CA TYR A 93 -29.46 -2.52 -20.94
C TYR A 93 -30.06 -3.84 -20.45
N VAL A 94 -29.77 -4.26 -19.22
CA VAL A 94 -30.18 -5.56 -18.68
C VAL A 94 -30.91 -5.35 -17.35
N ALA A 95 -32.18 -5.74 -17.31
CA ALA A 95 -33.05 -5.52 -16.15
C ALA A 95 -32.68 -6.35 -14.90
N ASP A 96 -31.91 -7.43 -15.05
CA ASP A 96 -31.51 -8.32 -13.94
C ASP A 96 -30.13 -7.98 -13.37
N ILE A 97 -29.79 -6.69 -13.33
CA ILE A 97 -28.55 -6.18 -12.73
C ILE A 97 -28.88 -5.20 -11.62
N ASN A 98 -28.41 -5.50 -10.41
CA ASN A 98 -28.54 -4.66 -9.23
C ASN A 98 -27.16 -4.49 -8.58
N LEU A 99 -26.59 -3.29 -8.68
CA LEU A 99 -25.25 -2.95 -8.18
C LEU A 99 -25.27 -2.28 -6.79
N THR A 100 -26.17 -2.74 -5.92
CA THR A 100 -26.28 -2.20 -4.56
C THR A 100 -25.13 -2.68 -3.67
N PHE A 101 -24.46 -1.76 -2.97
CA PHE A 101 -23.49 -2.08 -1.93
C PHE A 101 -24.19 -2.52 -0.62
N PRO A 102 -23.68 -3.54 0.10
CA PRO A 102 -22.41 -4.25 -0.11
C PRO A 102 -22.50 -5.53 -0.96
N VAL A 103 -23.71 -5.96 -1.34
CA VAL A 103 -23.93 -7.19 -2.11
C VAL A 103 -24.68 -6.85 -3.39
N ALA A 104 -23.98 -6.96 -4.51
CA ALA A 104 -24.57 -6.81 -5.82
C ALA A 104 -25.10 -8.14 -6.34
N SER A 105 -26.01 -8.06 -7.31
CA SER A 105 -26.60 -9.20 -7.99
C SER A 105 -26.61 -8.93 -9.50
N ALA A 106 -26.21 -9.89 -10.30
CA ALA A 106 -26.35 -9.84 -11.75
C ALA A 106 -26.66 -11.24 -12.28
N MET A 107 -27.66 -11.36 -13.16
CA MET A 107 -28.01 -12.63 -13.83
C MET A 107 -28.24 -13.78 -12.84
N GLY A 108 -28.96 -13.52 -11.75
CA GLY A 108 -29.20 -14.50 -10.67
C GLY A 108 -28.02 -14.81 -9.74
N HIS A 109 -26.82 -14.25 -9.97
CA HIS A 109 -25.64 -14.45 -9.11
C HIS A 109 -25.43 -13.27 -8.17
N LYS A 110 -25.20 -13.55 -6.88
CA LYS A 110 -24.86 -12.54 -5.86
C LYS A 110 -23.37 -12.51 -5.59
N PHE A 111 -22.82 -11.32 -5.40
CA PHE A 111 -21.40 -11.13 -5.13
C PHE A 111 -21.13 -9.97 -4.17
N PHE A 112 -20.09 -10.12 -3.34
CA PHE A 112 -19.79 -9.22 -2.23
C PHE A 112 -18.76 -8.14 -2.63
N LEU A 113 -19.23 -6.91 -2.77
CA LEU A 113 -18.45 -5.75 -3.20
C LEU A 113 -17.51 -5.20 -2.14
N GLY A 114 -17.81 -5.45 -0.86
CA GLY A 114 -17.00 -4.95 0.27
C GLY A 114 -15.60 -5.54 0.38
N SER A 115 -15.22 -6.45 -0.52
CA SER A 115 -13.83 -6.92 -0.67
C SER A 115 -12.98 -6.00 -1.54
N HIS A 116 -13.60 -5.26 -2.47
CA HIS A 116 -12.89 -4.42 -3.45
C HIS A 116 -13.15 -2.94 -3.26
N PHE A 117 -14.34 -2.53 -2.80
CA PHE A 117 -14.72 -1.13 -2.65
C PHE A 117 -14.84 -0.75 -1.18
N PHE A 118 -14.17 0.34 -0.78
CA PHE A 118 -14.10 0.81 0.61
C PHE A 118 -14.44 2.30 0.73
N GLY A 119 -14.96 2.69 1.90
CA GLY A 119 -15.43 4.06 2.14
C GLY A 119 -16.61 4.45 1.25
N VAL A 120 -17.44 3.48 0.87
CA VAL A 120 -18.57 3.67 -0.05
C VAL A 120 -19.64 4.53 0.59
N ASN A 121 -20.06 5.59 -0.12
CA ASN A 121 -21.19 6.45 0.22
C ASN A 121 -21.21 6.99 1.67
N LYS A 122 -20.06 7.08 2.34
CA LYS A 122 -19.92 7.56 3.74
C LYS A 122 -20.54 8.93 4.03
N HIS A 123 -20.77 9.74 3.00
CA HIS A 123 -21.34 11.08 3.12
C HIS A 123 -22.87 11.11 3.05
N LYS A 124 -23.52 9.96 2.87
CA LYS A 124 -24.98 9.84 2.77
C LYS A 124 -25.58 9.30 4.07
N ASP A 125 -26.89 9.49 4.22
CA ASP A 125 -27.67 8.92 5.33
C ASP A 125 -27.58 7.38 5.39
N THR A 126 -27.31 6.75 4.25
CA THR A 126 -27.05 5.31 4.17
C THR A 126 -25.87 5.01 3.25
N GLU A 127 -24.99 4.13 3.73
CA GLU A 127 -23.90 3.56 2.94
C GLU A 127 -24.39 2.50 1.93
N ARG A 128 -25.66 2.06 2.06
CA ARG A 128 -26.28 1.07 1.18
C ARG A 128 -26.90 1.74 -0.04
N GLY A 129 -26.68 1.16 -1.21
CA GLY A 129 -27.20 1.66 -2.48
C GLY A 129 -26.18 1.50 -3.61
N PRO A 130 -26.48 2.00 -4.82
CA PRO A 130 -25.49 2.10 -5.88
C PRO A 130 -24.24 2.84 -5.38
N ILE A 131 -23.06 2.37 -5.78
CA ILE A 131 -21.81 3.04 -5.42
C ILE A 131 -21.73 4.35 -6.22
N GLU A 132 -21.86 5.48 -5.55
CA GLU A 132 -21.72 6.80 -6.16
C GLU A 132 -20.35 7.41 -5.84
N THR A 133 -19.91 7.24 -4.60
CA THR A 133 -18.57 7.66 -4.17
C THR A 133 -17.89 6.57 -3.35
N MET A 134 -16.58 6.50 -3.40
CA MET A 134 -15.75 5.62 -2.59
C MET A 134 -14.42 6.29 -2.25
N GLU A 135 -13.81 5.90 -1.13
CA GLU A 135 -12.49 6.39 -0.74
C GLU A 135 -11.39 5.54 -1.37
N HIS A 136 -11.60 4.23 -1.43
CA HIS A 136 -10.62 3.30 -1.96
C HIS A 136 -11.20 2.17 -2.80
N VAL A 137 -10.41 1.72 -3.77
CA VAL A 137 -10.61 0.45 -4.50
C VAL A 137 -9.37 -0.42 -4.28
N THR A 138 -9.56 -1.71 -4.06
CA THR A 138 -8.45 -2.67 -3.93
C THR A 138 -8.44 -3.63 -5.09
N LEU A 139 -7.23 -3.96 -5.54
CA LEU A 139 -6.94 -5.07 -6.43
C LEU A 139 -6.07 -6.08 -5.68
N TRP A 140 -6.53 -7.31 -5.64
CA TRP A 140 -5.90 -8.42 -4.92
C TRP A 140 -5.08 -9.27 -5.86
N TYR A 141 -3.83 -9.52 -5.48
CA TYR A 141 -2.91 -10.34 -6.24
C TYR A 141 -2.44 -11.49 -5.36
N MET A 142 -2.43 -12.67 -5.97
CA MET A 142 -1.91 -13.87 -5.33
C MET A 142 -0.72 -14.34 -6.12
N SER A 143 0.37 -14.61 -5.42
CA SER A 143 1.64 -15.05 -5.99
C SER A 143 2.08 -16.34 -5.32
N GLN A 144 2.84 -17.15 -6.05
CA GLN A 144 3.39 -18.40 -5.51
C GLN A 144 4.92 -18.36 -5.55
N ALA A 145 5.52 -18.41 -4.38
CA ALA A 145 6.95 -18.35 -4.15
C ALA A 145 7.39 -19.41 -3.13
N ASN A 146 7.57 -20.64 -3.62
CA ASN A 146 7.85 -21.81 -2.78
C ASN A 146 9.34 -21.93 -2.40
N ASN A 147 10.24 -21.29 -3.16
CA ASN A 147 11.68 -21.35 -2.93
C ASN A 147 12.31 -19.95 -2.80
N PHE A 148 13.52 -19.90 -2.24
CA PHE A 148 14.23 -18.65 -1.96
C PHE A 148 14.43 -17.78 -3.21
N THR A 149 14.71 -18.40 -4.36
CA THR A 149 14.87 -17.69 -5.63
C THR A 149 13.57 -17.02 -6.06
N GLN A 150 12.44 -17.74 -6.02
CA GLN A 150 11.13 -17.19 -6.35
C GLN A 150 10.73 -16.06 -5.39
N LYS A 151 11.01 -16.21 -4.08
CA LYS A 151 10.76 -15.14 -3.10
C LYS A 151 11.54 -13.88 -3.43
N LYS A 152 12.82 -13.98 -3.78
CA LYS A 152 13.62 -12.82 -4.24
C LYS A 152 13.09 -12.18 -5.52
N ARG A 153 12.57 -12.99 -6.45
CA ARG A 153 11.96 -12.48 -7.68
C ARG A 153 10.68 -11.71 -7.38
N LEU A 154 9.83 -12.26 -6.52
CA LEU A 154 8.59 -11.62 -6.06
C LEU A 154 8.87 -10.34 -5.27
N GLU A 155 9.85 -10.37 -4.36
CA GLU A 155 10.35 -9.20 -3.64
C GLU A 155 10.77 -8.09 -4.62
N ALA A 156 11.56 -8.41 -5.66
CA ALA A 156 11.98 -7.42 -6.65
C ALA A 156 10.80 -6.78 -7.39
N ILE A 157 9.76 -7.56 -7.73
CA ILE A 157 8.53 -7.07 -8.36
C ILE A 157 7.76 -6.15 -7.41
N GLN A 158 7.48 -6.62 -6.19
CA GLN A 158 6.72 -5.86 -5.20
C GLN A 158 7.43 -4.55 -4.85
N MET A 159 8.75 -4.59 -4.66
CA MET A 159 9.56 -3.40 -4.39
C MET A 159 9.58 -2.42 -5.57
N LYS A 160 9.62 -2.90 -6.81
CA LYS A 160 9.52 -2.03 -7.99
C LYS A 160 8.15 -1.36 -8.07
N LEU A 161 7.08 -2.12 -7.87
CA LEU A 161 5.71 -1.58 -7.88
C LEU A 161 5.50 -0.55 -6.78
N PHE A 162 6.04 -0.82 -5.60
CA PHE A 162 6.04 0.10 -4.48
C PHE A 162 6.83 1.39 -4.73
N GLN A 163 7.97 1.30 -5.42
CA GLN A 163 8.69 2.50 -5.84
C GLN A 163 7.86 3.33 -6.81
N LEU A 164 7.25 2.70 -7.82
CA LEU A 164 6.37 3.35 -8.79
C LEU A 164 5.14 3.99 -8.11
N SER A 165 4.62 3.36 -7.06
CA SER A 165 3.50 3.89 -6.28
C SER A 165 3.87 5.16 -5.50
N LYS A 166 5.15 5.30 -5.11
CA LYS A 166 5.68 6.52 -4.47
C LYS A 166 5.97 7.65 -5.45
N GLU A 167 6.28 7.33 -6.71
CA GLU A 167 6.48 8.33 -7.78
C GLU A 167 5.16 9.00 -8.16
N ASP A 168 4.03 8.29 -8.07
CA ASP A 168 2.68 8.81 -8.33
C ASP A 168 2.51 9.41 -9.75
N GLN A 169 3.14 8.79 -10.75
CA GLN A 169 3.11 9.25 -12.15
C GLN A 169 2.25 8.38 -13.07
N PHE A 170 1.53 7.40 -12.51
CA PHE A 170 0.80 6.43 -13.33
C PHE A 170 -0.45 7.04 -13.99
N SER A 171 -1.19 7.86 -13.26
CA SER A 171 -2.47 8.46 -13.68
C SER A 171 -2.62 9.88 -13.17
N ASP A 172 -3.39 10.69 -13.89
CA ASP A 172 -3.77 12.05 -13.49
C ASP A 172 -4.99 12.06 -12.55
N ILE A 173 -5.80 10.98 -12.54
CA ILE A 173 -7.06 10.91 -11.76
C ILE A 173 -6.96 10.03 -10.51
N LEU A 174 -6.04 9.07 -10.49
CA LEU A 174 -5.85 8.16 -9.37
C LEU A 174 -4.40 8.10 -8.89
N SER A 175 -4.25 7.74 -7.63
CA SER A 175 -2.99 7.32 -7.04
C SER A 175 -3.14 5.88 -6.57
N PHE A 176 -2.03 5.15 -6.51
CA PHE A 176 -2.05 3.81 -5.96
C PHE A 176 -0.94 3.62 -4.93
N GLU A 177 -1.15 2.63 -4.08
CA GLU A 177 -0.26 2.17 -3.04
C GLU A 177 -0.18 0.66 -3.11
N MET A 178 0.99 0.12 -2.81
CA MET A 178 1.23 -1.31 -2.79
C MET A 178 1.50 -1.74 -1.36
N TYR A 179 0.76 -2.76 -0.91
CA TYR A 179 0.93 -3.39 0.38
C TYR A 179 1.16 -4.89 0.17
N GLY A 180 2.19 -5.42 0.82
CA GLY A 180 2.56 -6.82 0.77
C GLY A 180 3.65 -7.09 1.81
N ASP A 181 3.83 -8.36 2.16
CA ASP A 181 4.79 -8.77 3.21
C ASP A 181 6.22 -8.29 2.93
N GLN A 182 6.65 -8.31 1.66
CA GLN A 182 8.01 -7.89 1.31
C GLN A 182 8.19 -6.37 1.48
N VAL A 183 7.15 -5.58 1.18
CA VAL A 183 7.18 -4.13 1.36
C VAL A 183 7.18 -3.76 2.84
N ALA A 184 6.36 -4.43 3.65
CA ALA A 184 6.37 -4.21 5.10
C ALA A 184 7.75 -4.52 5.71
N ASN A 185 8.37 -5.64 5.32
CA ASN A 185 9.73 -5.99 5.75
C ASN A 185 10.77 -4.95 5.31
N ALA A 186 10.70 -4.48 4.07
CA ALA A 186 11.62 -3.48 3.54
C ALA A 186 11.46 -2.11 4.24
N GLU A 187 10.23 -1.67 4.50
CA GLU A 187 9.97 -0.43 5.24
C GLU A 187 10.42 -0.55 6.70
N MET A 188 10.19 -1.69 7.36
CA MET A 188 10.69 -1.94 8.71
C MET A 188 12.21 -1.88 8.77
N LEU A 189 12.91 -2.55 7.85
CA LEU A 189 14.37 -2.54 7.78
C LEU A 189 14.91 -1.12 7.55
N ARG A 190 14.27 -0.36 6.66
CA ARG A 190 14.59 1.05 6.42
C ARG A 190 14.42 1.87 7.71
N GLY A 191 13.32 1.69 8.43
CA GLY A 191 13.07 2.31 9.73
C GLY A 191 14.16 2.00 10.75
N THR A 192 14.53 0.73 10.89
CA THR A 192 15.61 0.29 11.79
C THR A 192 16.94 0.96 11.45
N LEU A 193 17.31 1.06 10.17
CA LEU A 193 18.54 1.73 9.75
C LEU A 193 18.56 3.22 10.10
N TYR A 194 17.43 3.92 9.98
CA TYR A 194 17.33 5.32 10.44
C TYR A 194 17.49 5.43 11.96
N THR A 195 16.88 4.53 12.73
CA THR A 195 17.02 4.50 14.19
C THR A 195 18.46 4.27 14.62
N ILE A 196 19.19 3.37 13.95
CA ILE A 196 20.63 3.13 14.22
C ILE A 196 21.45 4.40 14.00
N LYS A 197 21.18 5.15 12.92
CA LYS A 197 21.87 6.42 12.66
C LYS A 197 21.59 7.47 13.74
N LEU A 198 20.34 7.60 14.17
CA LEU A 198 19.96 8.51 15.25
C LEU A 198 20.61 8.11 16.58
N PHE A 199 20.66 6.80 16.87
CA PHE A 199 21.32 6.27 18.05
C PHE A 199 22.82 6.62 18.08
N LEU A 200 23.52 6.43 16.96
CA LEU A 200 24.94 6.82 16.83
C LEU A 200 25.16 8.31 17.11
N ILE A 201 24.32 9.19 16.57
CA ILE A 201 24.38 10.63 16.84
C ILE A 201 24.16 10.91 18.34
N GLY A 202 23.19 10.23 18.96
CA GLY A 202 22.93 10.33 20.40
C GLY A 202 24.13 9.92 21.26
N VAL A 203 24.80 8.81 20.92
CA VAL A 203 26.01 8.35 21.63
C VAL A 203 27.13 9.38 21.50
N VAL A 204 27.36 9.92 20.31
CA VAL A 204 28.40 10.96 20.09
C VAL A 204 28.09 12.21 20.90
N MET A 205 26.85 12.69 20.89
CA MET A 205 26.44 13.83 21.73
C MET A 205 26.63 13.57 23.22
N MET A 206 26.33 12.36 23.69
CA MET A 206 26.49 11.98 25.09
C MET A 206 27.97 12.00 25.52
N VAL A 207 28.88 11.51 24.66
CA VAL A 207 30.32 11.58 24.92
C VAL A 207 30.82 13.02 24.97
N ILE A 208 30.42 13.87 24.02
CA ILE A 208 30.78 15.29 24.00
C ILE A 208 30.28 16.00 25.27
N PHE A 209 29.04 15.73 25.67
CA PHE A 209 28.46 16.28 26.90
C PHE A 209 29.24 15.85 28.14
N MET A 210 29.58 14.56 28.27
CA MET A 210 30.37 14.05 29.39
C MET A 210 31.76 14.70 29.45
N LEU A 211 32.44 14.87 28.32
CA LEU A 211 33.73 15.56 28.25
C LEU A 211 33.60 17.02 28.68
N PHE A 212 32.61 17.75 28.14
CA PHE A 212 32.36 19.14 28.50
C PHE A 212 32.08 19.30 29.99
N MET A 213 31.22 18.44 30.56
CA MET A 213 30.90 18.46 31.98
C MET A 213 32.11 18.14 32.84
N TYR A 214 32.92 17.15 32.45
CA TYR A 214 34.15 16.81 33.14
C TYR A 214 35.12 18.00 33.19
N PHE A 215 35.43 18.61 32.03
CA PHE A 215 36.30 19.79 31.97
C PHE A 215 35.77 20.95 32.81
N LYS A 216 34.45 21.22 32.76
CA LYS A 216 33.83 22.26 33.56
C LYS A 216 33.97 21.98 35.06
N LEU A 217 33.75 20.74 35.49
CA LEU A 217 33.87 20.34 36.89
C LEU A 217 35.33 20.50 37.38
N THR A 218 36.29 20.00 36.61
CA THR A 218 37.72 20.11 36.94
C THR A 218 38.16 21.58 37.02
N TYR A 219 37.72 22.43 36.09
CA TYR A 219 38.01 23.86 36.11
C TYR A 219 37.44 24.56 37.36
N LEU A 220 36.20 24.22 37.74
CA LEU A 220 35.55 24.75 38.94
C LEU A 220 36.31 24.33 40.22
N PHE A 221 36.74 23.07 40.31
CA PHE A 221 37.55 22.57 41.41
C PHE A 221 38.90 23.29 41.53
N ILE A 222 39.58 23.53 40.40
CA ILE A 222 40.87 24.24 40.39
C ILE A 222 40.73 25.69 40.87
N ILE A 223 39.72 26.42 40.38
CA ILE A 223 39.45 27.80 40.83
C ILE A 223 39.13 27.84 42.33
N GLN A 224 38.35 26.88 42.81
CA GLN A 224 37.99 26.81 44.22
C GLN A 224 39.21 26.53 45.11
N TYR A 225 40.17 25.74 44.65
CA TYR A 225 41.45 25.53 45.32
C TYR A 225 42.36 26.78 45.29
N LEU A 226 42.35 27.55 44.20
CA LEU A 226 43.14 28.77 44.05
C LEU A 226 42.60 29.97 44.84
N ASN A 227 41.30 30.01 45.15
CA ASN A 227 40.69 31.06 45.98
C ASN A 227 40.78 30.81 47.50
N VAL A 228 41.31 29.65 47.92
CA VAL A 228 41.49 29.28 49.33
C VAL A 228 42.93 29.53 49.82
N PHE A 229 43.84 29.92 48.91
CA PHE A 229 45.17 30.45 49.22
C PHE A 229 45.23 31.95 48.89
#